data_AF-A0A0C3NIT8-F1
#
_entry.id   AF-A0A0C3NIT8-F1
#
_cell.length_a   1.000
_cell.length_b   1.000
_cell.length_c   1.000
_cell.angle_alpha   90.00
_cell.angle_beta   90.00
_cell.angle_gamma   90.00
#
_symmetry.space_group_name_H-M   'P 1'
#
loop_
_entity.id
_entity.type
_entity.pdbx_description
1 polymer ?
#
loop_
_entity_poly.entity_id
_entity_poly.type
_entity_poly.pdbx_seq_one_letter_code
_entity_poly.pdbx_strand_id
1 'polypeptide(L)' 'VVTTTMLSLDEEVRLHTTNAEREKYSLLATLFGIVVAPDFLERAYVRDSIAAAE' A
#
# COMPACT_ATOMS: atom_id res chain seq x y z
N VAL A 1 -11.49 -11.62 20.22
CA VAL A 1 -12.58 -11.53 19.24
C VAL A 1 -12.19 -10.45 18.24
N VAL A 2 -11.86 -10.85 17.02
CA VAL A 2 -11.48 -9.94 15.93
C VAL A 2 -12.73 -9.15 15.55
N THR A 3 -12.76 -7.84 15.82
CA THR A 3 -13.88 -6.97 15.43
C THR A 3 -13.71 -6.54 13.97
N THR A 4 -14.05 -7.43 13.05
CA THR A 4 -14.39 -7.04 11.68
C THR A 4 -15.73 -6.31 11.76
N THR A 5 -15.71 -4.98 11.77
CA THR A 5 -16.92 -4.20 11.51
C THR A 5 -17.44 -4.66 10.15
N MET A 6 -18.61 -5.31 10.13
CA MET A 6 -19.24 -5.79 8.90
C MET A 6 -19.41 -4.59 7.97
N LEU A 7 -18.58 -4.52 6.94
CA LEU A 7 -18.69 -3.54 5.87
C LEU A 7 -20.08 -3.74 5.24
N SER A 8 -20.90 -2.69 5.27
CA SER A 8 -22.20 -2.71 4.62
C SER A 8 -21.99 -2.88 3.11
N LEU A 9 -22.65 -3.87 2.52
CA LEU A 9 -22.53 -4.22 1.09
C LEU A 9 -23.43 -3.35 0.20
N ASP A 10 -24.40 -2.66 0.81
CA ASP A 10 -25.40 -1.85 0.11
C ASP A 10 -24.95 -0.39 -0.09
N GLU A 11 -23.75 -0.02 0.38
CA GLU A 11 -23.22 1.35 0.27
C GLU A 11 -21.73 1.39 -0.14
N GLU A 12 -21.36 2.47 -0.83
CA GLU A 12 -19.94 2.73 -1.15
C GLU A 12 -19.20 3.27 0.08
N VAL A 13 -18.21 2.50 0.55
CA VAL A 13 -17.41 2.88 1.72
C VAL A 13 -16.29 3.82 1.31
N ARG A 14 -16.15 4.92 2.06
CA ARG A 14 -15.08 5.90 1.84
C ARG A 14 -13.83 5.53 2.63
N LEU A 15 -12.67 5.72 2.01
CA LEU A 15 -11.37 5.45 2.66
C LEU A 15 -11.08 6.42 3.82
N HIS A 16 -11.54 7.67 3.72
CA HIS A 16 -11.39 8.69 4.76
C HIS A 16 -12.62 9.58 4.81
N THR A 17 -12.89 10.13 5.99
CA THR A 17 -13.99 11.09 6.23
C THR A 17 -13.46 12.43 6.70
N THR A 18 -12.31 12.45 7.39
CA THR A 18 -11.67 13.68 7.88
C THR A 18 -10.40 14.03 7.11
N ASN A 19 -9.98 15.30 7.20
CA ASN A 19 -8.74 15.77 6.58
C ASN A 19 -7.50 15.06 7.17
N ALA A 20 -7.51 14.79 8.48
CA ALA A 20 -6.43 14.09 9.18
C ALA A 20 -6.30 12.63 8.74
N GLU A 21 -7.42 11.94 8.53
CA GLU A 21 -7.43 10.58 7.97
C GLU A 21 -6.86 10.56 6.55
N ARG A 22 -7.22 11.53 5.70
CA ARG A 22 -6.70 11.63 4.34
C ARG A 22 -5.18 11.71 4.32
N GLU A 23 -4.62 12.57 5.16
CA GLU A 23 -3.17 12.75 5.28
C GLU A 23 -2.49 11.48 5.80
N LYS A 24 -3.07 10.83 6.81
CA LYS A 24 -2.60 9.54 7.33
C LYS A 24 -2.54 8.47 6.23
N TYR A 25 -3.61 8.29 5.45
CA TYR A 25 -3.63 7.31 4.37
C TYR A 25 -2.70 7.68 3.22
N SER A 26 -2.52 8.97 2.94
CA SER A 26 -1.52 9.42 1.96
C SER A 26 -0.10 9.04 2.37
N LEU A 27 0.25 9.26 3.65
CA LEU A 27 1.57 8.88 4.17
C LEU A 27 1.77 7.35 4.16
N LEU A 28 0.74 6.59 4.54
CA LEU A 28 0.77 5.13 4.50
C LEU A 28 0.90 4.59 3.07
N ALA A 29 0.22 5.20 2.09
CA ALA A 29 0.33 4.83 0.68
C ALA A 29 1.76 5.07 0.15
N THR A 30 2.36 6.22 0.49
CA THR A 30 3.75 6.52 0.13
C THR A 30 4.72 5.52 0.77
N LEU A 31 4.54 5.21 2.05
CA LEU A 31 5.37 4.22 2.74
C LEU A 31 5.25 2.83 2.09
N PHE A 32 4.03 2.41 1.78
CA PHE A 32 3.79 1.13 1.10
C PHE A 32 4.50 1.09 -0.26
N GLY A 33 4.41 2.16 -1.06
CA GLY A 33 5.12 2.26 -2.33
C GLY A 33 6.63 2.14 -2.18
N ILE A 34 7.21 2.81 -1.18
CA ILE A 34 8.66 2.75 -0.89
C ILE A 34 9.10 1.37 -0.39
N VAL A 35 8.24 0.61 0.30
CA VAL A 35 8.58 -0.74 0.78
C VAL A 35 8.44 -1.78 -0.33
N VAL A 36 7.42 -1.64 -1.17
CA VAL A 36 7.10 -2.63 -2.20
C VAL A 36 8.00 -2.49 -3.43
N ALA A 37 8.37 -1.26 -3.80
CA ALA A 37 9.30 -1.02 -4.91
C ALA A 37 10.64 -1.76 -4.78
N PRO A 38 11.37 -1.71 -3.64
CA PRO A 38 12.63 -2.43 -3.47
C PRO A 38 12.43 -3.95 -3.38
N ASP A 39 11.34 -4.48 -2.79
CA ASP A 39 11.10 -5.94 -2.81
C ASP A 39 10.95 -6.46 -4.25
N PHE A 40 10.26 -5.71 -5.11
CA PHE A 40 10.18 -6.06 -6.53
C PHE A 40 11.52 -5.88 -7.26
N LEU A 41 12.28 -4.83 -6.93
CA LEU A 41 13.61 -4.59 -7.50
C LEU A 41 14.59 -5.72 -7.14
N GLU A 42 14.64 -6.12 -5.87
CA GLU A 42 15.48 -7.20 -5.37
C GLU A 42 15.12 -8.53 -6.05
N ARG A 43 13.83 -8.84 -6.17
CA ARG A 43 13.37 -10.05 -6.88
C ARG A 43 13.70 -10.03 -8.36
N ALA A 44 13.62 -8.87 -9.01
CA ALA A 44 13.97 -8.73 -10.41
C ALA A 44 15.48 -8.86 -10.62
N TYR A 45 16.29 -8.35 -9.69
CA TYR A 45 17.74 -8.52 -9.68
C TYR A 45 18.14 -10.00 -9.50
N VAL A 46 17.54 -10.70 -8.53
CA VAL A 46 17.80 -12.14 -8.28
C VAL A 46 17.44 -13.02 -9.50
N ARG A 47 16.54 -12.57 -10.36
CA ARG A 47 16.15 -13.27 -11.59
C ARG A 47 16.95 -12.86 -12.82
N ASP A 48 18.06 -12.13 -12.64
CA ASP A 48 18.88 -11.56 -13.72
C ASP A 48 18.06 -10.75 -14.74
N SER A 49 16.90 -10.20 -14.33
CA SER A 49 16.01 -9.44 -15.22
C SER A 49 16.43 -7.97 -15.33
N ILE A 50 17.33 -7.52 -14.46
CA ILE A 50 17.88 -6.16 -14.41
C ILE A 50 19.39 -6.29 -14.18
N ALA A 51 20.19 -5.53 -14.94
CA ALA A 51 21.64 -5.52 -14.78
C ALA A 51 22.03 -4.82 -13.47
N ALA A 52 23.13 -5.27 -12.84
CA ALA A 52 23.68 -4.64 -11.62
C ALA A 52 24.16 -3.20 -11.80
N ALA A 53 24.33 -2.77 -13.05
CA ALA A 53 24.80 -1.46 -13.43
C ALA A 53 23.67 -0.71 -14.14
N GLU A 54 22.85 -0.02 -13.35
CA GLU A 54 22.37 1.32 -13.69
C GLU A 54 23.02 2.31 -12.74
#